data_AF-A0A961IX91-F1
#
_entry.id   AF-A0A961IX91-F1
#
_cell.length_a   1.000
_cell.length_b   1.000
_cell.length_c   1.000
_cell.angle_alpha   90.00
_cell.angle_beta   90.00
_cell.angle_gamma   90.00
#
_symmetry.space_group_name_H-M   'P 1'
#
loop_
_entity.id
_entity.type
_entity.pdbx_description
1 polymer ?
#
loop_
_entity_poly.entity_id
_entity_poly.type
_entity_poly.pdbx_seq_one_letter_code
_entity_poly.pdbx_strand_id
1 'polypeptide(L)' 'MPLYEHVMIARQDLSNAQAEGLVEHFGTVLKDNGGNVIDTEYWGVKTMA' A
#
# COMPACT_ATOMS: atom_id res chain seq x y z
N MET A 1 -6.75 2.49 -20.69
CA MET A 1 -7.08 2.50 -19.24
C MET A 1 -5.91 3.15 -18.53
N PRO A 2 -6.10 4.19 -17.71
CA PRO A 2 -4.99 4.79 -16.97
C PRO A 2 -4.44 3.82 -15.93
N LEU A 3 -3.12 3.79 -15.78
CA LEU A 3 -2.42 3.03 -14.75
C LEU A 3 -1.92 4.02 -13.69
N TYR A 4 -2.11 3.68 -12.42
CA TYR A 4 -1.75 4.51 -11.28
C TYR A 4 -0.83 3.74 -10.34
N GLU A 5 0.09 4.46 -9.72
CA GLU A 5 0.95 3.96 -8.66
C GLU A 5 0.62 4.67 -7.36
N HIS A 6 0.40 3.91 -6.30
CA HIS A 6 0.13 4.45 -4.97
C HIS A 6 1.27 4.07 -4.03
N VAL A 7 2.02 5.08 -3.57
CA VAL A 7 3.13 4.89 -2.63
C VAL A 7 2.66 5.31 -1.24
N MET A 8 2.70 4.38 -0.30
CA MET A 8 2.42 4.64 1.12
C MET A 8 3.72 4.66 1.90
N ILE A 9 3.93 5.72 2.68
CA ILE A 9 5.04 5.84 3.64
C ILE A 9 4.43 5.92 5.03
N ALA A 10 4.74 4.93 5.87
CA ALA A 10 4.32 4.89 7.26
C ALA A 10 5.50 5.14 8.20
N ARG A 11 5.21 5.36 9.48
CA ARG A 11 6.26 5.50 10.48
C ARG A 11 7.06 4.20 10.66
N GLN A 12 8.34 4.33 10.98
CA GLN A 12 9.27 3.20 11.16
C GLN A 12 8.93 2.24 12.30
N ASP A 13 8.11 2.66 13.26
CA ASP A 13 7.65 1.84 14.38
C ASP A 13 6.40 1.01 14.06
N LEU A 14 5.90 1.09 12.82
CA LEU A 14 4.84 0.23 12.34
C LEU A 14 5.37 -1.20 12.13
N SER A 15 4.68 -2.20 12.67
CA SER A 15 5.00 -3.61 12.39
C SER A 15 4.65 -3.99 10.95
N ASN A 16 5.30 -5.05 10.42
CA ASN A 16 4.99 -5.57 9.09
C ASN A 16 3.51 -5.98 8.95
N ALA A 17 2.94 -6.63 9.96
CA ALA A 17 1.53 -7.03 9.94
C ALA A 17 0.57 -5.83 9.86
N GLN A 18 0.91 -4.71 10.52
CA GLN A 18 0.13 -3.48 10.40
C GLN A 18 0.28 -2.83 9.03
N ALA A 19 1.48 -2.91 8.41
CA ALA A 19 1.70 -2.41 7.05
C ALA A 19 0.90 -3.22 6.02
N GLU A 20 0.91 -4.56 6.12
CA GLU A 20 0.09 -5.45 5.29
C GLU A 20 -1.41 -5.16 5.46
N GLY A 21 -1.87 -4.94 6.69
CA GLY A 21 -3.26 -4.56 6.97
C GLY A 21 -3.68 -3.23 6.30
N LEU A 22 -2.78 -2.25 6.19
CA LEU A 22 -3.05 -1.03 5.43
C LEU A 22 -3.19 -1.30 3.93
N VAL A 23 -2.31 -2.14 3.37
CA VAL A 23 -2.38 -2.54 1.95
C VAL A 23 -3.69 -3.26 1.65
N GLU A 24 -4.12 -4.17 2.50
CA GLU A 24 -5.39 -4.89 2.35
C GLU A 24 -6.60 -3.93 2.46
N HIS A 25 -6.58 -3.04 3.46
CA HIS A 25 -7.65 -2.07 3.68
C HIS A 25 -7.84 -1.16 2.48
N PHE A 26 -6.77 -0.51 2.00
CA PHE A 26 -6.86 0.38 0.85
C PHE A 26 -7.09 -0.38 -0.46
N GLY A 27 -6.56 -1.60 -0.60
CA GLY A 27 -6.87 -2.48 -1.72
C GLY A 27 -8.35 -2.83 -1.81
N THR A 28 -9.01 -3.03 -0.68
CA THR A 28 -10.47 -3.22 -0.60
C THR A 28 -11.22 -1.95 -1.01
N VAL A 29 -10.83 -0.79 -0.48
CA VAL A 29 -11.43 0.50 -0.86
C VAL A 29 -11.34 0.73 -2.38
N LEU A 30 -10.18 0.43 -2.99
CA LEU A 30 -10.01 0.56 -4.44
C LEU A 30 -10.95 -0.37 -5.21
N LYS A 31 -11.07 -1.63 -4.79
CA LYS A 31 -11.96 -2.62 -5.42
C LYS A 31 -13.43 -2.21 -5.29
N ASP A 32 -13.85 -1.72 -4.12
CA ASP A 32 -15.22 -1.27 -3.87
C ASP A 32 -15.60 -0.07 -4.76
N ASN A 33 -14.61 0.72 -5.20
CA ASN A 33 -14.80 1.87 -6.09
C ASN A 33 -14.53 1.53 -7.58
N GLY A 34 -14.53 0.24 -7.95
CA GLY A 34 -14.38 -0.21 -9.33
C GLY A 34 -12.94 -0.19 -9.86
N GLY A 35 -11.95 0.01 -8.99
CA GLY A 35 -10.54 -0.14 -9.30
C GLY A 35 -10.08 -1.60 -9.28
N ASN A 36 -8.92 -1.87 -9.85
CA ASN A 36 -8.26 -3.16 -9.77
C ASN A 36 -6.82 -3.01 -9.27
N VAL A 37 -6.44 -3.83 -8.30
CA VAL A 37 -5.06 -3.89 -7.79
C VAL A 37 -4.32 -4.93 -8.62
N ILE A 38 -3.31 -4.48 -9.36
CA ILE A 38 -2.54 -5.34 -10.28
C ILE A 38 -1.35 -5.98 -9.56
N ASP A 39 -0.66 -5.20 -8.72
CA ASP A 39 0.50 -5.65 -7.97
C ASP A 39 0.66 -4.84 -6.68
N THR A 40 1.41 -5.39 -5.73
CA THR A 40 1.76 -4.76 -4.45
C THR A 40 3.21 -5.09 -4.11
N GLU A 41 4.03 -4.07 -3.84
CA GLU A 41 5.43 -4.26 -3.45
C GLU A 41 5.67 -3.69 -2.05
N TYR A 42 6.35 -4.47 -1.20
CA TYR A 42 6.78 -4.02 0.12
C TYR A 42 8.27 -3.72 0.13
N TRP A 43 8.63 -2.50 0.52
CA TRP A 43 10.02 -2.02 0.48
C TRP A 43 10.75 -2.08 1.83
N GLY A 44 10.06 -2.42 2.92
CA GLY A 44 10.62 -2.38 4.27
C GLY A 44 10.95 -0.96 4.74
N VAL A 45 11.72 -0.86 5.83
CA VAL A 45 12.23 0.42 6.32
C VAL A 45 13.28 0.97 5.36
N LYS A 46 13.10 2.22 4.92
CA LYS A 46 14.07 2.98 4.12
C LYS A 46 14.54 4.20 4.90
N THR A 47 15.83 4.50 4.84
CA THR A 47 16.35 5.80 5.28
C THR A 47 15.83 6.87 4.34
N MET A 48 15.11 7.85 4.88
CA MET A 48 14.62 9.02 4.15
C MET A 48 15.62 10.17 4.32
N ALA A 49 15.62 11.12 3.37
CA ALA A 49 16.54 12.26 3.34
C ALA A 49 16.36 13.23 4.52
#